data_AF-A0A5C3MTT2-F1
#
_entry.id   AF-A0A5C3MTT2-F1
#
_cell.length_a   1.000
_cell.length_b   1.000
_cell.length_c   1.000
_cell.angle_alpha   90.00
_cell.angle_beta   90.00
_cell.angle_gamma   90.00
#
_symmetry.space_group_name_H-M   'P 1'
#
loop_
_entity.id
_entity.type
_entity.pdbx_description
1 polymer ?
#
loop_
_entity_poly.entity_id
_entity_poly.type
_entity_poly.pdbx_seq_one_letter_code
_entity_poly.pdbx_strand_id
1 'polypeptide(L)'
;MRQHITKALQHHSQAIQNALKKHNTLAHACIPWHLTLQWNDIIEYSFLGEFDLLRHSRANIRSADWVTLKVLQLECTKEELVRLNVKIQHLRTYIRDDEIATQQCIKILEAVDAPLATEVQKCWAFHVQCITHSRMRLNILIVKK
;
A
#
# COMPACT_ATOMS: atom_id res chain seq x y z
N MET A 1 38.32 1.40 -5.70
CA MET A 1 37.20 0.83 -4.93
C MET A 1 36.58 1.81 -3.93
N ARG A 2 37.33 2.37 -2.96
CA ARG A 2 36.80 3.33 -1.96
C ARG A 2 36.10 4.55 -2.58
N GLN A 3 36.68 5.16 -3.61
CA GLN A 3 36.08 6.29 -4.33
C GLN A 3 34.72 5.97 -4.98
N HIS A 4 34.52 4.72 -5.44
CA HIS A 4 33.25 4.31 -6.03
C HIS A 4 32.16 4.17 -4.97
N ILE A 5 32.52 3.67 -3.78
CA ILE A 5 31.60 3.57 -2.64
C ILE A 5 31.17 4.96 -2.19
N THR A 6 32.12 5.89 -2.04
CA THR A 6 31.81 7.29 -1.67
C THR A 6 30.87 7.95 -2.68
N LYS A 7 31.14 7.79 -3.99
CA LYS A 7 30.25 8.32 -5.04
C LYS A 7 28.86 7.70 -5.01
N ALA A 8 28.77 6.38 -4.79
CA ALA A 8 27.49 5.69 -4.70
C ALA A 8 26.66 6.18 -3.50
N LEU A 9 27.30 6.38 -2.34
CA LEU A 9 26.65 6.93 -1.14
C LEU A 9 26.17 8.36 -1.35
N GLN A 10 26.98 9.20 -2.01
CA GLN A 10 26.59 10.57 -2.35
C GLN A 10 25.39 10.60 -3.29
N HIS A 11 25.42 9.79 -4.36
CA HIS A 11 24.28 9.66 -5.29
C HIS A 11 23.01 9.18 -4.59
N HIS A 12 23.15 8.20 -3.69
CA HIS A 12 22.01 7.68 -2.94
C HIS A 12 21.41 8.75 -2.01
N SER A 13 22.25 9.47 -1.25
CA SER A 13 21.81 10.59 -0.40
C SER A 13 21.08 11.66 -1.22
N GLN A 14 21.64 12.04 -2.37
CA GLN A 14 21.02 13.02 -3.28
C GLN A 14 19.66 12.53 -3.81
N ALA A 15 19.55 11.24 -4.13
CA ALA A 15 18.30 10.64 -4.60
C ALA A 15 17.20 10.70 -3.51
N ILE A 16 17.56 10.39 -2.26
CA ILE A 16 16.63 10.47 -1.11
C ILE A 16 16.17 11.92 -0.90
N GLN A 17 17.10 12.89 -0.93
CA GLN A 17 16.74 14.32 -0.80
C GLN A 17 15.78 14.78 -1.90
N ASN A 18 15.99 14.32 -3.13
CA ASN A 18 15.12 14.67 -4.26
C ASN A 18 13.73 14.02 -4.11
N ALA A 19 13.67 12.77 -3.65
CA ALA A 19 12.42 12.07 -3.37
C ALA A 19 11.63 12.77 -2.25
N LEU A 20 12.30 13.21 -1.18
CA LEU A 20 11.70 13.98 -0.09
C LEU A 20 11.08 15.29 -0.60
N LYS A 21 11.83 16.06 -1.39
CA LYS A 21 11.32 17.31 -1.98
C LYS A 21 10.06 17.06 -2.78
N LYS A 22 10.07 16.04 -3.65
CA LYS A 22 8.92 15.66 -4.46
C LYS A 22 7.73 15.24 -3.60
N HIS A 23 7.96 14.46 -2.55
CA HIS A 23 6.91 14.06 -1.61
C HIS A 23 6.28 15.28 -0.93
N ASN A 24 7.07 16.18 -0.37
CA ASN A 24 6.57 17.38 0.32
C ASN A 24 5.79 18.31 -0.63
N THR A 25 6.24 18.47 -1.88
CA THR A 25 5.47 19.21 -2.90
C THR A 25 4.10 18.59 -3.15
N LEU A 26 4.03 17.26 -3.26
CA LEU A 26 2.77 16.55 -3.48
C LEU A 26 1.87 16.56 -2.23
N ALA A 27 2.47 16.43 -1.04
CA ALA A 27 1.77 16.47 0.24
C ALA A 27 1.02 17.80 0.45
N HIS A 28 1.60 18.92 -0.03
CA HIS A 28 0.95 20.23 -0.03
C HIS A 28 -0.14 20.39 -1.09
N ALA A 29 -0.08 19.63 -2.18
CA ALA A 29 -1.07 19.69 -3.26
C ALA A 29 -2.31 18.81 -2.97
N CYS A 30 -2.25 17.93 -1.97
CA CYS A 30 -3.35 17.05 -1.58
C CYS A 30 -4.29 17.71 -0.56
N ILE A 31 -5.59 17.39 -0.67
CA ILE A 31 -6.63 17.74 0.31
C ILE A 31 -7.16 16.42 0.88
N PRO A 32 -7.05 16.15 2.20
CA PRO A 32 -6.51 17.03 3.25
C PRO A 32 -4.98 17.12 3.24
N TRP A 33 -4.45 18.22 3.78
CA TRP A 33 -3.01 18.49 3.87
C TRP A 33 -2.27 17.35 4.58
N HIS A 34 -1.30 16.75 3.90
CA HIS A 34 -0.44 15.72 4.49
C HIS A 34 0.80 16.33 5.17
N LEU A 35 1.29 15.67 6.21
CA LEU A 35 2.45 16.13 7.00
C LEU A 35 3.71 16.18 6.11
N THR A 36 4.41 17.30 6.12
CA THR A 36 5.72 17.44 5.47
C THR A 36 6.81 16.81 6.32
N LEU A 37 7.67 16.03 5.69
CA LEU A 37 8.80 15.39 6.36
C LEU A 37 10.06 16.26 6.23
N GLN A 38 10.80 16.40 7.32
CA GLN A 38 12.11 17.02 7.34
C GLN A 38 13.21 15.99 7.08
N TRP A 39 14.39 16.47 6.68
CA TRP A 39 15.55 15.60 6.48
C TRP A 39 15.97 14.87 7.77
N ASN A 40 15.81 15.52 8.93
CA ASN A 40 16.09 14.91 10.23
C ASN A 40 15.17 13.71 10.50
N ASP A 41 13.88 13.84 10.18
CA ASP A 41 12.92 12.75 10.31
C ASP A 41 13.36 11.55 9.46
N ILE A 42 13.83 11.81 8.23
CA ILE A 42 14.34 10.74 7.35
C ILE A 42 15.61 10.11 7.89
N ILE A 43 16.54 10.87 8.48
CA ILE A 43 17.74 10.29 9.07
C ILE A 43 17.34 9.34 10.21
N GLU A 44 16.42 9.78 11.07
CA GLU A 44 15.89 8.99 12.18
C GLU A 44 15.20 7.70 11.69
N TYR A 45 14.43 7.78 10.59
CA TYR A 45 13.84 6.60 9.95
C TYR A 45 14.86 5.75 9.17
N SER A 46 15.93 6.34 8.61
CA SER A 46 16.93 5.64 7.83
C SER A 46 17.85 4.77 8.68
N PHE A 47 18.02 5.13 9.97
CA PHE A 47 18.67 4.28 10.96
C PHE A 47 17.96 2.92 11.08
N LEU A 48 16.63 2.87 10.90
CA LEU A 48 15.86 1.61 10.84
C LEU A 48 16.17 0.77 9.58
N GLY A 49 16.81 1.34 8.55
CA GLY A 49 17.22 0.67 7.33
C GLY A 49 18.69 0.20 7.31
N GLU A 50 19.56 0.75 8.18
CA GLU A 50 20.99 0.38 8.25
C GLU A 50 21.25 -1.03 8.78
N PHE A 51 20.21 -1.74 9.23
CA PHE A 51 20.29 -3.13 9.69
C PHE A 51 20.73 -4.13 8.60
N ASP A 52 20.47 -3.84 7.31
CA ASP A 52 20.94 -4.71 6.23
C ASP A 52 22.47 -4.68 6.04
N LEU A 53 23.13 -3.61 6.49
CA LEU A 53 24.59 -3.50 6.52
C LEU A 53 25.19 -4.38 7.62
N LEU A 54 24.53 -4.45 8.78
CA LEU A 54 24.94 -5.30 9.92
C LEU A 54 24.76 -6.80 9.65
N ARG A 55 23.80 -7.17 8.77
CA ARG A 55 23.57 -8.56 8.32
C ARG A 55 24.81 -9.25 7.77
N HIS A 56 25.77 -8.48 7.24
CA HIS A 56 27.01 -9.00 6.66
C HIS A 56 28.15 -9.12 7.68
N SER A 57 27.99 -8.60 8.90
CA SER A 57 28.96 -8.74 9.99
C SER A 57 28.66 -10.00 10.80
N ARG A 58 29.54 -11.01 10.74
CA ARG A 58 29.38 -12.31 11.41
C ARG A 58 29.74 -12.26 12.90
N ALA A 59 29.12 -11.37 13.69
CA ALA A 59 29.24 -11.41 15.15
C ALA A 59 28.24 -12.42 15.75
N ASN A 60 28.51 -13.02 16.91
CA ASN A 60 27.63 -14.03 17.52
C ASN A 60 26.30 -13.39 17.99
N ILE A 61 25.26 -13.51 17.17
CA ILE A 61 24.08 -12.65 17.18
C ILE A 61 23.09 -12.98 18.32
N ARG A 62 23.22 -14.12 19.01
CA ARG A 62 22.18 -14.66 19.92
C ARG A 62 21.88 -13.83 21.17
N SER A 63 22.74 -12.90 21.58
CA SER A 63 22.59 -12.10 22.80
C SER A 63 22.35 -10.61 22.54
N ALA A 64 22.00 -10.22 21.31
CA ALA A 64 21.89 -8.81 20.91
C ALA A 64 20.44 -8.35 20.71
N ASP A 65 20.20 -7.05 20.91
CA ASP A 65 18.87 -6.39 20.99
C ASP A 65 17.96 -6.57 19.76
N TRP A 66 18.49 -7.02 18.62
CA TRP A 66 17.74 -7.31 17.39
C TRP A 66 16.85 -8.57 17.47
N VAL A 67 17.04 -9.46 18.47
CA VAL A 67 16.05 -10.52 18.77
C VAL A 67 14.71 -9.86 19.12
N THR A 68 14.74 -8.75 19.85
CA THR A 68 13.58 -7.91 20.13
C THR A 68 12.98 -7.34 18.85
N LEU A 69 13.79 -6.90 17.88
CA LEU A 69 13.30 -6.42 16.57
C LEU A 69 12.60 -7.52 15.75
N LYS A 70 13.12 -8.76 15.76
CA LYS A 70 12.44 -9.88 15.09
C LYS A 70 11.11 -10.22 15.76
N VAL A 71 11.05 -10.16 17.09
CA VAL A 71 9.80 -10.33 17.84
C VAL A 71 8.82 -9.20 17.51
N LEU A 72 9.28 -7.94 17.47
CA LEU A 72 8.45 -6.79 17.08
C LEU A 72 7.96 -6.91 15.63
N GLN A 73 8.82 -7.30 14.69
CA GLN A 73 8.40 -7.58 13.31
C GLN A 73 7.34 -8.67 13.26
N LEU A 74 7.48 -9.73 14.05
CA LEU A 74 6.50 -10.80 14.14
C LEU A 74 5.17 -10.30 14.72
N GLU A 75 5.19 -9.50 15.78
CA GLU A 75 3.97 -8.87 16.30
C GLU A 75 3.33 -7.91 15.28
N CYS A 76 4.12 -7.05 14.63
CA CYS A 76 3.63 -6.19 13.54
C CYS A 76 3.00 -7.01 12.41
N THR A 77 3.58 -8.15 12.01
CA THR A 77 2.98 -9.00 10.97
C THR A 77 1.66 -9.63 11.40
N LYS A 78 1.50 -9.96 12.69
CA LYS A 78 0.22 -10.45 13.22
C LYS A 78 -0.83 -9.35 13.20
N GLU A 79 -0.47 -8.14 13.64
CA GLU A 79 -1.36 -6.98 13.61
C GLU A 79 -1.77 -6.61 12.18
N GLU A 80 -0.81 -6.60 11.23
CA GLU A 80 -1.06 -6.34 9.82
C GLU A 80 -2.00 -7.40 9.23
N LEU A 81 -1.86 -8.68 9.62
CA LEU A 81 -2.75 -9.76 9.20
C LEU A 81 -4.19 -9.54 9.70
N VAL A 82 -4.37 -9.13 10.95
CA VAL A 82 -5.70 -8.78 11.50
C VAL A 82 -6.28 -7.58 10.74
N ARG A 83 -5.50 -6.53 10.53
CA ARG A 83 -5.92 -5.33 9.79
C ARG A 83 -6.30 -5.65 8.35
N LEU A 84 -5.52 -6.48 7.67
CA LEU A 84 -5.81 -6.95 6.32
C LEU A 84 -7.11 -7.74 6.27
N ASN A 85 -7.37 -8.59 7.27
CA ASN A 85 -8.61 -9.37 7.33
C ASN A 85 -9.85 -8.45 7.43
N VAL A 86 -9.80 -7.42 8.27
CA VAL A 86 -10.86 -6.39 8.35
C VAL A 86 -11.01 -5.64 7.02
N LYS A 87 -9.90 -5.23 6.42
CA LYS A 87 -9.91 -4.51 5.13
C LYS A 87 -10.50 -5.37 4.00
N ILE A 88 -10.22 -6.67 4.00
CA ILE A 88 -10.81 -7.63 3.06
C ILE A 88 -12.32 -7.72 3.25
N GLN A 89 -12.81 -7.79 4.49
CA GLN A 89 -14.25 -7.82 4.78
C GLN A 89 -14.94 -6.52 4.33
N HIS A 90 -14.35 -5.36 4.62
CA HIS A 90 -14.86 -4.07 4.17
C HIS A 90 -14.88 -3.98 2.64
N LEU A 91 -13.81 -4.39 1.96
CA LEU A 91 -13.74 -4.38 0.51
C LEU A 91 -14.81 -5.29 -0.12
N ARG A 92 -15.05 -6.47 0.47
CA ARG A 92 -16.11 -7.39 0.02
C ARG A 92 -17.49 -6.77 0.18
N THR A 93 -17.74 -6.10 1.30
CA THR A 93 -19.00 -5.42 1.59
C THR A 93 -19.23 -4.28 0.60
N TYR A 94 -18.22 -3.43 0.41
CA TYR A 94 -18.23 -2.35 -0.56
C TYR A 94 -18.55 -2.84 -1.97
N ILE A 95 -17.84 -3.86 -2.47
CA ILE A 95 -18.07 -4.41 -3.82
C ILE A 95 -19.51 -4.92 -3.97
N ARG A 96 -20.06 -5.59 -2.95
CA ARG A 96 -21.43 -6.09 -2.99
C ARG A 96 -22.44 -4.94 -3.02
N ASP A 97 -22.25 -3.95 -2.18
CA ASP A 97 -23.19 -2.85 -2.03
C ASP A 97 -23.16 -1.93 -3.29
N ASP A 98 -21.98 -1.74 -3.88
CA ASP A 98 -21.77 -1.05 -5.18
C ASP A 98 -22.49 -1.77 -6.34
N GLU A 99 -22.41 -3.10 -6.36
CA GLU A 99 -23.12 -3.92 -7.37
C GLU A 99 -24.65 -3.81 -7.22
N ILE A 100 -25.17 -3.85 -6.00
CA ILE A 100 -26.59 -3.68 -5.72
C ILE A 100 -27.06 -2.28 -6.14
N ALA A 101 -26.32 -1.24 -5.72
CA ALA A 101 -26.66 0.15 -6.04
C ALA A 101 -26.66 0.39 -7.56
N THR A 102 -25.65 -0.12 -8.26
CA THR A 102 -25.56 0.06 -9.72
C THR A 102 -26.68 -0.68 -10.45
N GLN A 103 -27.03 -1.90 -10.03
CA GLN A 103 -28.17 -2.64 -10.60
C GLN A 103 -29.51 -1.92 -10.37
N GLN A 104 -29.70 -1.30 -9.21
CA GLN A 104 -30.88 -0.48 -8.92
C GLN A 104 -30.93 0.76 -9.81
N CYS A 105 -29.81 1.46 -9.96
CA CYS A 105 -29.71 2.62 -10.85
C CYS A 105 -30.03 2.25 -12.30
N ILE A 106 -29.51 1.13 -12.81
CA ILE A 106 -29.81 0.65 -14.18
C ILE A 106 -31.31 0.40 -14.34
N LYS A 107 -31.96 -0.30 -13.39
CA LYS A 107 -33.42 -0.55 -13.43
C LYS A 107 -34.25 0.73 -13.44
N ILE A 108 -33.84 1.74 -12.67
CA ILE A 108 -34.52 3.04 -12.65
C ILE A 108 -34.32 3.75 -14.00
N LEU A 109 -33.10 3.73 -14.53
CA LEU A 109 -32.75 4.36 -15.81
C LEU A 109 -33.43 3.67 -17.00
N GLU A 110 -33.65 2.36 -16.97
CA GLU A 110 -34.38 1.64 -18.03
C GLU A 110 -35.80 2.19 -18.22
N ALA A 111 -36.44 2.66 -17.14
CA ALA A 111 -37.79 3.24 -17.19
C ALA A 111 -37.83 4.70 -17.64
N VAL A 112 -36.71 5.44 -17.54
CA VAL A 112 -36.64 6.88 -17.84
C VAL A 112 -35.95 7.14 -19.19
N ASP A 113 -34.84 6.45 -19.44
CA ASP A 113 -33.95 6.67 -20.58
C ASP A 113 -33.18 5.37 -20.95
N ALA A 114 -33.79 4.58 -21.83
CA ALA A 114 -33.26 3.29 -22.28
C ALA A 114 -31.85 3.34 -22.94
N PRO A 115 -31.50 4.30 -23.81
CA PRO A 115 -30.15 4.38 -24.36
C PRO A 115 -29.11 4.72 -23.29
N LEU A 116 -29.42 5.59 -22.32
CA LEU A 116 -28.51 5.88 -21.21
C LEU A 116 -28.30 4.66 -20.31
N ALA A 117 -29.36 3.92 -20.00
CA ALA A 117 -29.25 2.67 -19.24
C ALA A 117 -28.32 1.65 -19.92
N THR A 118 -28.42 1.55 -21.25
CA THR A 118 -27.57 0.66 -22.06
C THR A 118 -26.09 1.05 -21.98
N GLU A 119 -25.75 2.34 -22.05
CA GLU A 119 -24.36 2.80 -21.91
C GLU A 119 -23.82 2.60 -20.49
N VAL A 120 -24.62 2.87 -19.46
CA VAL A 120 -24.24 2.60 -18.06
C VAL A 120 -23.98 1.11 -17.84
N GLN A 121 -24.78 0.22 -18.44
CA GLN A 121 -24.59 -1.22 -18.36
C GLN A 121 -23.29 -1.68 -19.04
N LYS A 122 -22.91 -1.09 -20.18
CA LYS A 122 -21.62 -1.36 -20.85
C LYS A 122 -20.43 -0.93 -19.99
N CYS A 123 -20.49 0.28 -19.42
CA CYS A 123 -19.46 0.79 -18.52
C CYS A 123 -19.32 -0.09 -17.27
N TRP A 124 -20.44 -0.55 -16.71
CA TRP A 124 -20.44 -1.46 -15.57
C TRP A 124 -19.82 -2.82 -15.89
N ALA A 125 -20.10 -3.39 -17.07
CA ALA A 125 -19.51 -4.66 -17.49
C ALA A 125 -17.97 -4.60 -17.52
N PHE A 126 -17.39 -3.47 -17.97
CA PHE A 126 -15.96 -3.24 -17.92
C PHE A 126 -15.45 -3.12 -16.48
N HIS A 127 -16.16 -2.40 -15.61
CA HIS A 127 -15.81 -2.27 -14.19
C HIS A 127 -15.81 -3.63 -13.46
N VAL A 128 -16.78 -4.51 -13.75
CA VAL A 128 -16.87 -5.87 -13.21
C VAL A 128 -15.67 -6.73 -13.64
N GLN A 129 -15.12 -6.52 -14.85
CA GLN A 129 -13.92 -7.24 -15.30
C GLN A 129 -12.68 -6.88 -14.46
N CYS A 130 -12.55 -5.63 -14.03
CA CYS A 130 -11.49 -5.20 -13.11
C CYS A 130 -11.70 -5.75 -11.69
N ILE A 131 -12.95 -5.74 -11.21
CA ILE A 131 -13.29 -6.22 -9.86
C ILE A 131 -13.19 -7.75 -9.75
N THR A 132 -13.49 -8.50 -10.83
CA THR A 132 -13.41 -9.98 -10.83
C THR A 132 -11.99 -10.48 -10.56
N HIS A 133 -10.95 -9.78 -11.05
CA HIS A 133 -9.57 -10.10 -10.69
C HIS A 133 -9.33 -9.96 -9.18
N SER A 134 -9.85 -8.90 -8.57
CA SER A 134 -9.78 -8.67 -7.12
C SER A 134 -10.60 -9.72 -6.35
N ARG A 135 -11.79 -10.10 -6.83
CA ARG A 135 -12.63 -11.17 -6.27
C ARG A 135 -11.94 -12.53 -6.30
N MET A 136 -11.27 -12.91 -7.41
CA MET A 136 -10.54 -14.18 -7.51
C MET A 136 -9.40 -14.26 -6.50
N ARG A 137 -8.65 -13.16 -6.33
CA ARG A 137 -7.58 -13.09 -5.32
C ARG A 137 -8.10 -13.20 -3.89
N LEU A 138 -9.26 -12.59 -3.59
CA LEU A 138 -9.90 -12.71 -2.28
C LEU A 138 -10.40 -14.14 -2.00
N ASN A 139 -10.95 -14.84 -2.99
CA ASN A 139 -11.41 -16.23 -2.81
C ASN A 139 -10.25 -17.22 -2.59
N ILE A 140 -9.11 -17.04 -3.27
CA ILE A 140 -7.93 -17.89 -3.09
C ILE A 140 -7.35 -17.77 -1.65
N LEU A 141 -7.44 -16.59 -1.05
CA LEU A 141 -6.97 -16.36 0.33
C LEU A 141 -7.87 -17.02 1.39
N ILE A 142 -9.14 -17.29 1.08
CA ILE A 142 -10.08 -17.97 1.98
C ILE A 142 -9.88 -19.50 1.95
N VAL A 143 -9.56 -20.07 0.78
CA VAL A 143 -9.37 -21.53 0.62
C VAL A 143 -8.06 -22.03 1.25
N LYS A 144 -7.13 -21.12 1.59
CA LYS A 144 -5.83 -21.46 2.21
C LYS A 144 -5.79 -21.28 3.73
N LYS A 145 -6.92 -20.99 4.38
CA LYS A 145 -7.08 -21.03 5.84
C LYS A 145 -7.71 -22.35 6.25
#